data_AF-A0A814NB34-F1
#
_entry.id   AF-A0A814NB34-F1
#
_cell.length_a   1.000
_cell.length_b   1.000
_cell.length_c   1.000
_cell.angle_alpha   90.00
_cell.angle_beta   90.00
_cell.angle_gamma   90.00
#
_symmetry.space_group_name_H-M   'P 1'
#
loop_
_entity.id
_entity.type
_entity.pdbx_description
1 polymer ?
#
loop_
_entity_poly.entity_id
_entity_poly.type
_entity_poly.pdbx_seq_one_letter_code
_entity_poly.pdbx_strand_id
1 'polypeptide(L)'
;MDQRNQRQLNDATNQTKSKKWKELDRTELEAFLGFLRFDDRQLRDKFDHLTPIRTIFEYFVKQLPQHFILSENLTTDEQLVPFRDRCSFVQYMPNKPSKYGLKFWVLCDVDSRASASSHIYTTDTR
;
A
#
# COMPACT_ATOMS: atom_id res chain seq x y z
N MET A 1 30.72 -6.16 -50.32
CA MET A 1 30.09 -5.71 -49.06
C MET A 1 28.82 -6.52 -48.87
N ASP A 2 28.77 -7.29 -47.77
CA ASP A 2 27.83 -8.40 -47.60
C ASP A 2 26.42 -7.94 -47.19
N GLN A 3 25.41 -8.27 -47.99
CA GLN A 3 24.01 -7.89 -47.74
C GLN A 3 23.44 -8.50 -46.45
N ARG A 4 24.07 -9.56 -45.93
CA ARG A 4 23.71 -10.18 -44.63
C ARG A 4 24.10 -9.30 -43.43
N ASN A 5 25.22 -8.59 -43.51
CA ASN A 5 25.65 -7.69 -42.42
C ASN A 5 24.78 -6.43 -42.34
N GLN A 6 24.24 -5.95 -43.47
CA GLN A 6 23.31 -4.83 -43.48
C GLN A 6 21.92 -5.21 -42.93
N ARG A 7 21.46 -6.46 -43.11
CA ARG A 7 20.22 -6.95 -42.48
C ARG A 7 20.34 -7.05 -40.96
N GLN A 8 21.45 -7.59 -40.45
CA GLN A 8 21.67 -7.73 -39.01
C GLN A 8 21.82 -6.38 -38.28
N LEU A 9 22.42 -5.36 -38.93
CA LEU A 9 22.48 -3.99 -38.39
C LEU A 9 21.11 -3.30 -38.37
N ASN A 10 20.24 -3.60 -39.35
CA ASN A 10 18.88 -3.05 -39.42
C ASN A 10 17.90 -3.74 -38.45
N ASP A 11 18.14 -5.02 -38.13
CA ASP A 11 17.36 -5.76 -37.12
C ASP A 11 17.74 -5.36 -35.69
N ALA A 12 19.03 -5.04 -35.44
CA ALA A 12 19.50 -4.50 -34.17
C ALA A 12 19.06 -3.04 -33.91
N THR A 13 18.85 -2.24 -34.96
CA THR A 13 18.37 -0.85 -34.84
C THR A 13 16.85 -0.73 -34.68
N ASN A 14 16.09 -1.80 -34.94
CA ASN A 14 14.66 -1.87 -34.65
C ASN A 14 14.33 -2.26 -33.20
N GLN A 15 15.34 -2.59 -32.38
CA GLN A 15 15.20 -2.97 -30.98
C GLN A 15 15.59 -1.85 -30.01
N THR A 16 15.01 -0.66 -30.18
CA THR A 16 14.93 0.31 -29.08
C THR A 16 13.72 1.23 -29.25
N LYS A 17 12.54 0.66 -29.54
CA LYS A 17 11.30 1.38 -29.24
C LYS A 17 11.15 1.43 -27.72
N SER A 18 11.67 2.50 -27.12
CA SER A 18 11.44 2.82 -25.71
C SER A 18 9.96 2.68 -25.42
N LYS A 19 9.59 1.80 -24.48
CA LYS A 19 8.19 1.62 -24.04
C LYS A 19 7.71 2.98 -23.51
N LYS A 20 6.92 3.68 -24.31
CA LYS A 20 6.22 4.89 -23.88
C LYS A 20 5.00 4.44 -23.09
N TRP A 21 5.01 4.63 -21.78
CA TRP A 21 3.84 4.40 -20.93
C TRP A 21 2.74 5.37 -21.32
N LYS A 22 1.50 4.89 -21.31
CA LYS A 22 0.34 5.77 -21.44
C LYS A 22 0.14 6.50 -20.12
N GLU A 23 0.06 7.83 -20.18
CA GLU A 23 -0.43 8.63 -19.06
C GLU A 23 -1.95 8.45 -18.97
N LEU A 24 -2.43 8.06 -17.79
CA LEU A 24 -3.86 7.93 -17.53
C LEU A 24 -4.45 9.32 -17.31
N ASP A 25 -5.56 9.61 -17.98
CA ASP A 25 -6.34 10.79 -17.64
C ASP A 25 -7.09 10.58 -16.30
N ARG A 26 -7.73 11.65 -15.82
CA ARG A 26 -8.48 11.61 -14.55
C ARG A 26 -9.58 10.56 -14.54
N THR A 27 -10.33 10.42 -15.64
CA THR A 27 -11.45 9.47 -15.75
C THR A 27 -10.93 8.04 -15.70
N GLU A 28 -9.83 7.78 -16.42
CA GLU A 28 -9.19 6.49 -16.45
C GLU A 28 -8.60 6.11 -15.09
N LEU A 29 -8.00 7.08 -14.39
CA LEU A 29 -7.50 6.88 -13.03
C LEU A 29 -8.63 6.58 -12.04
N GLU A 30 -9.72 7.34 -12.07
CA GLU A 30 -10.89 7.12 -11.22
C GLU A 30 -11.52 5.75 -11.47
N ALA A 31 -11.63 5.34 -12.75
CA ALA A 31 -12.09 4.01 -13.12
C ALA A 31 -11.16 2.93 -12.55
N PHE A 32 -9.83 3.07 -12.75
CA PHE A 32 -8.84 2.12 -12.25
C PHE A 32 -8.91 1.97 -10.72
N LEU A 33 -8.98 3.08 -9.99
CA LEU A 33 -9.10 3.08 -8.53
C LEU A 33 -10.40 2.40 -8.06
N GLY A 34 -11.50 2.54 -8.82
CA GLY A 34 -12.76 1.86 -8.52
C GLY A 34 -12.69 0.32 -8.62
N PHE A 35 -11.79 -0.21 -9.46
CA PHE A 35 -11.59 -1.64 -9.67
C PHE A 35 -10.46 -2.24 -8.84
N LEU A 36 -9.64 -1.43 -8.18
CA LEU A 36 -8.50 -1.92 -7.39
C LEU A 36 -8.96 -2.82 -6.24
N ARG A 37 -8.44 -4.06 -6.19
CA ARG A 37 -8.70 -5.05 -5.14
C ARG A 37 -7.39 -5.71 -4.73
N PHE A 38 -7.27 -6.06 -3.45
CA PHE A 38 -6.08 -6.71 -2.88
C PHE A 38 -6.38 -8.12 -2.34
N ASP A 39 -7.55 -8.66 -2.69
CA ASP A 39 -8.03 -9.94 -2.21
C ASP A 39 -8.88 -10.68 -3.26
N ASP A 40 -9.12 -11.97 -3.01
CA ASP A 40 -10.15 -12.73 -3.70
C ASP A 40 -11.45 -12.71 -2.89
N ARG A 41 -12.50 -12.14 -3.47
CA ARG A 41 -13.82 -12.02 -2.84
C ARG A 41 -14.41 -13.38 -2.43
N GLN A 42 -14.09 -14.46 -3.15
CA GLN A 42 -14.62 -15.80 -2.86
C GLN A 42 -13.99 -16.43 -1.61
N LEU A 43 -12.79 -15.98 -1.23
CA LEU A 43 -12.00 -16.52 -0.13
C LEU A 43 -12.08 -15.66 1.14
N ARG A 44 -12.98 -14.68 1.20
CA ARG A 44 -13.07 -13.76 2.34
C ARG A 44 -13.48 -14.47 3.61
N ASP A 45 -12.66 -14.34 4.65
CA ASP A 45 -13.07 -14.65 6.00
C ASP A 45 -14.11 -13.62 6.45
N LYS A 46 -15.24 -14.13 6.95
CA LYS A 46 -16.35 -13.31 7.44
C LYS A 46 -16.07 -12.72 8.82
N PHE A 47 -15.12 -13.29 9.55
CA PHE A 47 -14.76 -12.87 10.90
C PHE A 47 -13.56 -11.91 10.91
N ASP A 48 -12.74 -11.91 9.85
CA ASP A 48 -11.65 -10.95 9.70
C ASP A 48 -12.06 -9.76 8.82
N HIS A 49 -12.38 -8.64 9.47
CA HIS A 49 -12.70 -7.38 8.81
C HIS A 49 -11.57 -6.82 7.92
N LEU A 50 -10.31 -7.22 8.13
CA LEU A 50 -9.19 -6.78 7.32
C LEU A 50 -8.90 -7.69 6.14
N THR A 51 -9.63 -8.81 5.95
CA THR A 51 -9.39 -9.73 4.82
C THR A 51 -9.17 -9.02 3.48
N PRO A 52 -9.92 -7.95 3.12
CA PRO A 52 -9.70 -7.25 1.85
C PRO A 52 -8.32 -6.61 1.65
N ILE A 53 -7.55 -6.37 2.72
CA ILE A 53 -6.22 -5.74 2.68
C ILE A 53 -5.16 -6.51 3.47
N ARG A 54 -5.54 -7.60 4.14
CA ARG A 54 -4.72 -8.39 5.08
C ARG A 54 -3.35 -8.72 4.49
N THR A 55 -3.35 -9.37 3.33
CA THR A 55 -2.13 -9.84 2.66
C THR A 55 -1.17 -8.70 2.34
N ILE A 56 -1.66 -7.61 1.74
CA ILE A 56 -0.80 -6.49 1.36
C ILE A 56 -0.31 -5.69 2.58
N PHE A 57 -1.16 -5.53 3.60
CA PHE A 57 -0.81 -4.82 4.81
C PHE A 57 0.26 -5.58 5.62
N GLU A 58 0.09 -6.88 5.81
CA GLU A 58 1.08 -7.71 6.51
C GLU A 58 2.39 -7.81 5.75
N TYR A 59 2.32 -7.90 4.41
CA TYR A 59 3.50 -7.80 3.57
C TYR A 59 4.23 -6.47 3.80
N PHE A 60 3.51 -5.35 3.73
CA PHE A 60 4.07 -4.01 3.98
C PHE A 60 4.73 -3.91 5.36
N VAL A 61 4.02 -4.30 6.43
CA VAL A 61 4.55 -4.26 7.80
C VAL A 61 5.78 -5.13 7.96
N LYS A 62 5.82 -6.32 7.32
CA LYS A 62 6.98 -7.21 7.33
C LYS A 62 8.20 -6.60 6.62
N GLN A 63 8.00 -5.75 5.62
CA GLN A 63 9.11 -5.09 4.91
C GLN A 63 9.74 -3.93 5.70
N LEU A 64 9.00 -3.30 6.62
CA LEU A 64 9.49 -2.14 7.39
C LEU A 64 10.86 -2.37 8.06
N PRO A 65 11.06 -3.38 8.92
CA PRO A 65 12.35 -3.60 9.58
C PRO A 65 13.47 -4.07 8.64
N GLN A 66 13.14 -4.48 7.40
CA GLN A 66 14.13 -4.88 6.40
C GLN A 66 14.72 -3.68 5.65
N HIS A 67 14.04 -2.54 5.66
CA HIS A 67 14.43 -1.35 4.92
C HIS A 67 14.87 -0.18 5.80
N PHE A 68 14.62 -0.24 7.11
CA PHE A 68 15.05 0.78 8.06
C PHE A 68 15.98 0.19 9.12
N ILE A 69 17.09 0.86 9.39
CA ILE A 69 17.93 0.59 10.56
C ILE A 69 17.30 1.36 11.72
N LEU A 70 16.73 0.62 12.67
CA LEU A 70 16.11 1.18 13.87
C LEU A 70 17.19 1.48 14.93
N SER A 71 16.99 2.53 15.71
CA SER A 71 17.82 2.86 16.86
C SER A 71 17.36 2.10 18.12
N GLU A 72 18.06 2.30 19.22
CA GLU A 72 17.72 1.67 20.51
C GLU A 72 16.40 2.20 21.09
N ASN A 73 15.97 3.39 20.68
CA ASN A 73 14.81 4.09 21.24
C ASN A 73 13.61 4.00 20.30
N LEU A 74 12.63 3.19 20.69
CA LEU A 74 11.35 3.05 19.99
C LEU A 74 10.21 3.60 20.85
N THR A 75 9.20 4.16 20.19
CA THR A 75 7.96 4.64 20.81
C THR A 75 6.75 4.00 20.17
N THR A 76 5.74 3.66 20.98
CA THR A 76 4.44 3.16 20.49
C THR A 76 3.38 4.22 20.74
N ASP A 77 2.63 4.58 19.72
CA ASP A 77 1.51 5.53 19.84
C ASP A 77 0.40 5.21 18.83
N GLU A 78 -0.69 5.95 18.93
CA GLU A 78 -1.93 5.78 18.18
C GLU A 78 -2.00 6.80 17.05
N GLN A 79 -2.03 6.30 15.82
CA GLN A 79 -2.30 7.10 14.64
C GLN A 79 -3.76 6.93 14.21
N LEU A 80 -4.42 8.04 13.92
CA LEU A 80 -5.78 8.03 13.38
C LEU A 80 -5.73 8.50 11.93
N VAL A 81 -6.00 7.60 10.99
CA VAL A 81 -6.09 7.91 9.56
C VAL A 81 -7.52 8.38 9.27
N PRO A 82 -7.74 9.63 8.84
CA PRO A 82 -9.08 10.15 8.59
C PRO A 82 -9.84 9.28 7.60
N PHE A 83 -11.01 8.80 8.02
CA PHE A 83 -11.89 7.98 7.19
C PHE A 83 -13.32 8.21 7.66
N ARG A 84 -14.24 8.49 6.72
CA ARG A 84 -15.63 8.83 7.01
C ARG A 84 -16.65 7.93 6.34
N ASP A 85 -16.20 7.00 5.51
CA ASP A 85 -17.10 6.09 4.80
C ASP A 85 -17.54 4.91 5.67
N ARG A 86 -18.36 4.04 5.09
CA ARG A 86 -18.93 2.88 5.75
C ARG A 86 -17.87 1.80 5.97
N CYS A 87 -17.29 1.79 7.16
CA CYS A 87 -16.41 0.75 7.66
C CYS A 87 -16.78 0.44 9.12
N SER A 88 -16.91 -0.85 9.46
CA SER A 88 -17.41 -1.30 10.77
C SER A 88 -16.50 -0.94 11.95
N PHE A 89 -15.23 -0.66 11.68
CA PHE A 89 -14.21 -0.41 12.71
C PHE A 89 -13.69 1.03 12.74
N VAL A 90 -14.40 1.99 12.14
CA VAL A 90 -14.12 3.42 12.32
C VAL A 90 -14.19 3.79 13.80
N GLN A 91 -13.16 4.47 14.29
CA GLN A 91 -13.05 4.92 15.67
C GLN A 91 -13.31 6.42 15.78
N TYR A 92 -13.94 6.81 16.89
CA TYR A 92 -14.06 8.20 17.30
C TYR A 92 -13.01 8.54 18.37
N MET A 93 -12.17 9.54 18.13
CA MET A 93 -11.19 10.06 19.08
C MET A 93 -11.34 11.58 19.21
N PRO A 94 -11.98 12.09 20.28
CA PRO A 94 -12.37 13.50 20.38
C PRO A 94 -11.19 14.48 20.39
N ASN A 95 -10.02 14.03 20.86
CA ASN A 95 -8.81 14.85 21.03
C ASN A 95 -7.92 14.88 19.78
N LYS A 96 -8.25 14.13 18.71
CA LYS A 96 -7.51 14.16 17.45
C LYS A 96 -8.13 15.20 16.49
N PRO A 97 -7.34 15.86 15.61
CA PRO A 97 -7.84 16.89 14.69
C PRO A 97 -8.96 16.40 13.76
N SER A 98 -8.80 15.20 13.18
CA SER A 98 -9.92 14.45 12.62
C SER A 98 -10.48 13.58 13.72
N LYS A 99 -11.76 13.73 14.07
CA LYS A 99 -12.34 12.96 15.17
C LYS A 99 -12.71 11.53 14.77
N TYR A 100 -12.88 11.24 13.49
CA TYR A 100 -13.28 9.93 12.97
C TYR A 100 -12.22 9.39 12.01
N GLY A 101 -11.89 8.11 12.13
CA GLY A 101 -10.95 7.46 11.25
C GLY A 101 -10.64 6.02 11.60
N LEU A 102 -9.73 5.43 10.84
CA LEU A 102 -9.15 4.11 11.14
C LEU A 102 -8.04 4.30 12.17
N LYS A 103 -8.14 3.62 13.31
CA LYS A 103 -7.12 3.66 14.36
C LYS A 103 -6.02 2.65 14.04
N PHE A 104 -4.77 3.11 14.07
CA PHE A 104 -3.57 2.31 13.94
C PHE A 104 -2.76 2.43 15.23
N TRP A 105 -2.24 1.30 15.71
CA TRP A 105 -1.13 1.28 16.65
C TRP A 105 0.16 1.23 15.84
N VAL A 106 1.08 2.16 16.08
CA VAL A 106 2.31 2.26 15.31
C VAL A 106 3.49 2.26 16.27
N LEU A 107 4.45 1.37 16.01
CA LEU A 107 5.76 1.39 16.64
C LEU A 107 6.69 2.20 15.73
N CYS A 108 7.23 3.29 16.25
CA CYS A 108 8.10 4.21 15.52
C CYS A 108 9.46 4.35 16.20
N ASP A 109 10.47 4.51 15.38
CA ASP A 109 11.81 4.89 15.81
C ASP A 109 11.87 6.38 16.16
N VAL A 110 12.55 6.72 17.25
CA VAL A 110 12.60 8.11 17.73
C VAL A 110 13.50 8.97 16.84
N ASP A 111 14.63 8.43 16.38
CA ASP A 111 15.67 9.19 15.69
C ASP A 111 15.35 9.38 14.20
N SER A 112 15.00 8.30 13.51
CA SER A 112 14.66 8.29 12.08
C SER A 112 13.21 8.61 11.79
N ARG A 113 12.33 8.54 12.81
CA ARG A 113 10.87 8.64 12.67
C ARG A 113 10.25 7.59 11.74
N ALA A 114 10.99 6.53 11.44
CA ALA A 114 10.50 5.43 10.64
C ALA A 114 9.55 4.54 11.45
N SER A 115 8.50 4.02 10.82
CA SER A 115 7.65 3.01 11.42
C SER A 115 8.33 1.65 11.35
N ALA A 116 8.49 0.99 12.50
CA ALA A 116 9.04 -0.35 12.62
C ALA A 116 7.95 -1.44 12.49
N SER A 117 6.74 -1.14 12.97
CA SER A 117 5.59 -2.04 12.91
C SER A 117 4.29 -1.25 13.00
N SER A 118 3.20 -1.82 12.50
CA SER A 118 1.87 -1.22 12.58
C SER A 118 0.77 -2.27 12.65
N HIS A 119 -0.27 -1.98 13.44
CA HIS A 119 -1.46 -2.82 13.57
C HIS A 119 -2.72 -1.97 13.45
N ILE A 120 -3.67 -2.40 12.62
CA ILE A 120 -4.98 -1.75 12.48
C ILE A 120 -5.89 -2.25 13.59
N TYR A 121 -6.52 -1.32 14.30
CA TYR A 121 -7.54 -1.65 15.28
C TYR A 121 -8.85 -1.99 14.58
N THR A 122 -9.32 -3.22 14.80
CA THR A 122 -10.66 -3.66 14.42
C THR A 122 -11.48 -3.95 15.66
N THR A 123 -12.73 -3.49 15.69
CA THR A 123 -13.68 -3.89 16.73
C THR A 123 -13.95 -5.39 16.61
N ASP A 124 -13.84 -6.10 17.74
CA ASP A 124 -14.18 -7.51 17.83
C ASP A 124 -15.71 -7.68 17.64
N THR A 125 -16.14 -8.70 16.91
CA THR A 125 -17.57 -8.99 16.66
C THR A 125 -18.08 -10.17 17.49
N ARG A 126 -17.40 -10.48 18.60
CA ARG A 126 -17.85 -11.48 19.57
C ARG A 126 -19.05 -11.02 20.39
#